data_AF-A0A1I1H0C2-F1
#
_entry.id   AF-A0A1I1H0C2-F1
#
_cell.length_a   1.000
_cell.length_b   1.000
_cell.length_c   1.000
_cell.angle_alpha   90.00
_cell.angle_beta   90.00
_cell.angle_gamma   90.00
#
_symmetry.space_group_name_H-M   'P 1'
#
loop_
_entity.id
_entity.type
_entity.pdbx_description
1 polymer ?
#
loop_
_entity_poly.entity_id
_entity_poly.type
_entity_poly.pdbx_seq_one_letter_code
_entity_poly.pdbx_strand_id
1 'polypeptide(L)'
;MSDQSSQSENFEQLLRSTTGELIEKIEQGELIDAVNLLQQINDARNKNLYIEVGRLTRALHDAIRDFHLDTSAAVGNQEEFSDISDAADRLNYVIKMTQDAANTTMDKVDECIPVAEKLGQEASDLRSEWARLKRREMSPEEFRDLYKRMDLFLESTEQQAEQLSSNFSEITLAQGYQDLTGQVVKKVIVLVHEVEDSLVELVRMASQVDKITGIRHENTEQQTEVVDATPAPEGPAINAEKRGIDVVSGQDEVDDLLSSLGF
;
A
#
# COMPACT_ATOMS: atom_id res chain seq x y z
N MET A 1 -2.84 -2.91 -28.44
CA MET A 1 -1.47 -2.96 -29.01
C MET A 1 -1.43 -2.71 -30.52
N SER A 2 -2.38 -3.22 -31.32
CA SER A 2 -2.34 -3.07 -32.78
C SER A 2 -2.61 -1.66 -33.35
N ASP A 3 -3.18 -0.74 -32.54
CA ASP A 3 -3.62 0.58 -33.01
C ASP A 3 -2.59 1.71 -32.76
N GLN A 4 -1.69 1.51 -31.78
CA GLN A 4 -0.61 2.45 -31.45
C GLN A 4 0.53 2.42 -32.47
N SER A 5 0.90 1.21 -32.91
CA SER A 5 1.89 1.02 -33.98
C SER A 5 1.43 1.73 -35.26
N SER A 6 0.14 1.64 -35.61
CA SER A 6 -0.40 2.24 -36.82
C SER A 6 -0.49 3.77 -36.78
N GLN A 7 -0.68 4.41 -35.62
CA GLN A 7 -0.68 5.88 -35.54
C GLN A 7 0.72 6.48 -35.53
N SER A 8 1.67 5.88 -34.81
CA SER A 8 3.07 6.28 -34.86
C SER A 8 3.67 6.06 -36.26
N GLU A 9 3.34 4.94 -36.92
CA GLU A 9 3.72 4.68 -38.32
C GLU A 9 3.10 5.69 -39.29
N ASN A 10 1.83 6.08 -39.09
CA ASN A 10 1.18 7.11 -39.92
C ASN A 10 1.85 8.48 -39.77
N PHE A 11 2.22 8.87 -38.54
CA PHE A 11 2.93 10.14 -38.32
C PHE A 11 4.34 10.09 -38.93
N GLU A 12 5.06 8.98 -38.80
CA GLU A 12 6.39 8.82 -39.40
C GLU A 12 6.34 8.86 -40.94
N GLN A 13 5.30 8.27 -41.53
CA GLN A 13 5.07 8.29 -42.98
C GLN A 13 4.68 9.69 -43.48
N LEU A 14 3.82 10.39 -42.73
CA LEU A 14 3.50 11.80 -42.98
C LEU A 14 4.76 12.65 -42.91
N LEU A 15 5.58 12.50 -41.87
CA LEU A 15 6.82 13.26 -41.69
C LEU A 15 7.79 13.04 -42.85
N ARG A 16 7.97 11.80 -43.33
CA ARG A 16 8.82 11.48 -44.48
C ARG A 16 8.30 12.12 -45.78
N SER A 17 7.00 12.06 -46.03
CA SER A 17 6.37 12.66 -47.21
C SER A 17 6.51 14.18 -47.20
N THR A 18 6.12 14.81 -46.10
CA THR A 18 6.10 16.26 -45.96
C THR A 18 7.52 16.84 -45.90
N THR A 19 8.53 16.10 -45.40
CA THR A 19 9.93 16.55 -45.46
C THR A 19 10.47 16.60 -46.89
N GLY A 20 10.09 15.66 -47.75
CA GLY A 20 10.48 15.68 -49.17
C GLY A 20 9.92 16.89 -49.90
N GLU A 21 8.63 17.16 -49.71
CA GLU A 21 7.95 18.35 -50.27
C GLU A 21 8.51 19.66 -49.68
N LEU A 22 8.87 19.68 -48.39
CA LEU A 22 9.46 20.85 -47.74
C LEU A 22 10.80 21.24 -48.38
N ILE A 23 11.65 20.25 -48.66
CA ILE A 23 12.96 20.46 -49.31
C ILE A 23 12.76 21.03 -50.72
N GLU A 24 11.84 20.45 -51.51
CA GLU A 24 11.54 20.92 -52.86
C GLU A 24 11.01 22.36 -52.88
N LYS A 25 10.14 22.72 -51.93
CA LYS A 25 9.58 24.07 -51.80
C LYS A 25 10.61 25.10 -51.36
N ILE A 26 11.55 24.71 -50.51
CA ILE A 26 12.69 25.57 -50.13
C ILE A 26 13.63 25.80 -51.32
N GLU A 27 13.93 24.76 -52.11
CA GLU A 27 14.78 24.86 -53.30
C GLU A 27 14.17 25.74 -54.41
N GLN A 28 12.84 25.76 -54.52
CA GLN A 28 12.10 26.60 -55.47
C GLN A 28 11.92 28.06 -54.99
N GLY A 29 12.33 28.38 -53.75
CA GLY A 29 12.18 29.72 -53.16
C GLY A 29 10.77 30.03 -52.63
N GLU A 30 9.89 29.04 -52.56
CA GLU A 30 8.49 29.16 -52.11
C GLU A 30 8.40 29.07 -50.57
N LEU A 31 8.97 30.06 -49.89
CA LEU A 31 9.08 30.08 -48.42
C LEU A 31 7.74 30.05 -47.68
N ILE A 32 6.67 30.62 -48.26
CA ILE A 32 5.33 30.63 -47.65
C ILE A 32 4.78 29.20 -47.57
N ASP A 33 4.93 28.43 -48.64
CA ASP A 33 4.44 27.05 -48.70
C ASP A 33 5.28 26.13 -47.81
N ALA A 34 6.58 26.38 -47.70
CA ALA A 34 7.45 25.67 -46.76
C ALA A 34 7.03 25.92 -45.28
N VAL A 35 6.68 27.16 -44.91
CA VAL A 35 6.18 27.48 -43.57
C VAL A 35 4.82 26.82 -43.32
N ASN A 36 3.94 26.79 -44.32
CA ASN A 36 2.65 26.09 -44.21
C ASN A 36 2.83 24.58 -43.98
N LEU A 37 3.80 23.95 -44.65
CA LEU A 37 4.14 22.54 -44.43
C LEU A 37 4.66 22.28 -43.01
N LEU A 38 5.55 23.14 -42.50
CA LEU A 38 6.03 23.07 -41.12
C LEU A 38 4.88 23.19 -40.11
N GLN A 39 3.93 24.08 -40.38
CA GLN A 39 2.76 24.27 -39.54
C GLN A 39 1.83 23.04 -39.57
N GLN A 40 1.64 22.39 -40.72
CA GLN A 40 0.91 21.12 -40.81
C GLN A 40 1.57 20.00 -39.99
N ILE A 41 2.89 19.88 -40.02
CA ILE A 41 3.62 18.89 -39.20
C ILE A 41 3.41 19.18 -37.71
N ASN A 42 3.48 20.45 -37.31
CA ASN A 42 3.29 20.87 -35.92
C ASN A 42 1.84 20.64 -35.45
N ASP A 43 0.85 20.93 -36.29
CA ASP A 43 -0.56 20.69 -35.99
C ASP A 43 -0.86 19.18 -35.89
N ALA A 44 -0.32 18.36 -36.80
CA ALA A 44 -0.41 16.91 -36.73
C ALA A 44 0.26 16.35 -35.47
N ARG A 45 1.38 16.94 -35.03
CA ARG A 45 2.08 16.61 -33.79
C ARG A 45 1.22 16.92 -32.57
N ASN A 46 0.74 18.17 -32.46
CA ASN A 46 -0.05 18.61 -31.32
C ASN A 46 -1.35 17.80 -31.23
N LYS A 47 -1.98 17.51 -32.38
CA LYS A 47 -3.18 16.65 -32.43
C LYS A 47 -2.91 15.24 -31.90
N ASN A 48 -1.80 14.60 -32.27
CA ASN A 48 -1.42 13.30 -31.72
C ASN A 48 -1.19 13.35 -30.21
N LEU A 49 -0.47 14.37 -29.71
CA LEU A 49 -0.25 14.55 -28.28
C LEU A 49 -1.58 14.71 -27.52
N TYR A 50 -2.51 15.52 -28.06
CA TYR A 50 -3.84 15.71 -27.48
C TYR A 50 -4.68 14.42 -27.45
N ILE A 51 -4.63 13.62 -28.52
CA ILE A 51 -5.32 12.32 -28.57
C ILE A 51 -4.77 11.39 -27.49
N GLU A 52 -3.45 11.37 -27.33
CA GLU A 52 -2.78 10.47 -26.38
C GLU A 52 -3.02 10.88 -24.93
N VAL A 53 -2.95 12.18 -24.62
CA VAL A 53 -3.37 12.72 -23.31
C VAL A 53 -4.83 12.36 -23.04
N GLY A 54 -5.71 12.49 -24.04
CA GLY A 54 -7.11 12.10 -23.92
C GLY A 54 -7.32 10.59 -23.73
N ARG A 55 -6.49 9.74 -24.32
CA ARG A 55 -6.49 8.29 -24.12
C ARG A 55 -6.05 7.95 -22.71
N LEU A 56 -4.96 8.55 -22.23
CA LEU A 56 -4.43 8.37 -20.88
C LEU A 56 -5.45 8.79 -19.81
N THR A 57 -6.09 9.94 -20.01
CA THR A 57 -7.09 10.46 -19.07
C THR A 57 -8.27 9.51 -18.96
N ARG A 58 -8.68 8.87 -20.07
CA ARG A 58 -9.71 7.83 -20.07
C ARG A 58 -9.23 6.55 -19.42
N ALA A 59 -8.02 6.09 -19.71
CA ALA A 59 -7.45 4.90 -19.09
C ALA A 59 -7.36 5.07 -17.55
N LEU A 60 -6.89 6.21 -17.07
CA LEU A 60 -6.89 6.58 -15.65
C LEU A 60 -8.31 6.60 -15.07
N HIS A 61 -9.24 7.26 -15.76
CA HIS A 61 -10.64 7.32 -15.32
C HIS A 61 -11.26 5.92 -15.24
N ASP A 62 -11.03 5.06 -16.23
CA ASP A 62 -11.52 3.68 -16.26
C ASP A 62 -10.88 2.84 -15.15
N ALA A 63 -9.58 2.97 -14.90
CA ALA A 63 -8.88 2.29 -13.81
C ALA A 63 -9.40 2.72 -12.43
N ILE A 64 -9.66 4.01 -12.22
CA ILE A 64 -10.28 4.54 -10.98
C ILE A 64 -11.71 4.01 -10.82
N ARG A 65 -12.50 3.95 -11.90
CA ARG A 65 -13.86 3.40 -11.87
C ARG A 65 -13.86 1.91 -11.55
N ASP A 66 -12.97 1.14 -12.17
CA ASP A 66 -12.87 -0.29 -11.94
C ASP A 66 -12.41 -0.57 -10.50
N PHE A 67 -11.42 0.18 -9.99
CA PHE A 67 -11.04 0.18 -8.57
C PHE A 67 -12.24 0.44 -7.65
N HIS A 68 -13.10 1.40 -8.00
CA HIS A 68 -14.29 1.74 -7.24
C HIS A 68 -15.26 0.55 -7.15
N LEU A 69 -15.60 -0.09 -8.28
CA LEU A 69 -16.48 -1.25 -8.33
C LEU A 69 -15.92 -2.43 -7.51
N ASP A 70 -14.63 -2.66 -7.68
CA ASP A 70 -13.90 -3.73 -7.02
C ASP A 70 -13.79 -3.57 -5.50
N THR A 71 -13.70 -2.33 -5.04
CA THR A 71 -13.64 -2.02 -3.61
C THR A 71 -15.02 -2.15 -2.96
N SER A 72 -16.08 -1.70 -3.64
CA SER A 72 -17.46 -1.92 -3.18
C SER A 72 -17.81 -3.40 -3.05
N ALA A 73 -17.34 -4.24 -4.00
CA ALA A 73 -17.55 -5.68 -3.94
C ALA A 73 -16.78 -6.34 -2.79
N ALA A 74 -15.57 -5.86 -2.49
CA ALA A 74 -14.76 -6.38 -1.39
C ALA A 74 -15.34 -5.99 -0.03
N VAL A 75 -15.60 -4.70 0.21
CA VAL A 75 -16.06 -4.18 1.51
C VAL A 75 -17.52 -4.58 1.82
N GLY A 76 -18.27 -5.05 0.80
CA GLY A 76 -19.66 -5.46 0.92
C GLY A 76 -20.62 -4.27 0.96
N ASN A 77 -21.93 -4.56 0.92
CA ASN A 77 -23.02 -3.55 1.00
C ASN A 77 -23.14 -2.92 2.40
N GLN A 78 -22.03 -2.48 3.01
CA GLN A 78 -22.13 -1.55 4.13
C GLN A 78 -22.70 -0.24 3.57
N GLU A 79 -23.86 0.19 4.08
CA GLU A 79 -24.60 1.37 3.60
C GLU A 79 -23.72 2.63 3.59
N GLU A 80 -22.78 2.75 4.53
CA GLU A 80 -21.80 3.84 4.56
C GLU A 80 -20.81 3.80 3.39
N PHE A 81 -20.49 2.64 2.83
CA PHE A 81 -19.51 2.49 1.75
C PHE A 81 -20.12 2.71 0.37
N SER A 82 -21.42 2.41 0.20
CA SER A 82 -22.13 2.63 -1.08
C SER A 82 -22.29 4.12 -1.42
N ASP A 83 -22.32 4.98 -0.42
CA ASP A 83 -22.54 6.43 -0.58
C ASP A 83 -21.25 7.21 -0.91
N ILE A 84 -20.09 6.57 -0.79
CA ILE A 84 -18.80 7.21 -1.06
C ILE A 84 -18.52 7.18 -2.57
N SER A 85 -18.64 8.33 -3.23
CA SER A 85 -18.35 8.49 -4.67
C SER A 85 -16.86 8.65 -4.98
N ASP A 86 -16.05 9.15 -4.05
CA ASP A 86 -14.64 9.47 -4.28
C ASP A 86 -13.71 8.32 -3.88
N ALA A 87 -12.69 8.05 -4.71
CA ALA A 87 -11.66 7.06 -4.43
C ALA A 87 -10.81 7.44 -3.22
N ALA A 88 -10.57 8.74 -3.00
CA ALA A 88 -9.84 9.23 -1.83
C ALA A 88 -10.59 8.96 -0.52
N ASP A 89 -11.89 9.25 -0.50
CA ASP A 89 -12.75 8.98 0.66
C ASP A 89 -12.87 7.48 0.96
N ARG A 90 -12.89 6.63 -0.07
CA ARG A 90 -12.87 5.16 0.11
C ARG A 90 -11.57 4.67 0.71
N LEU A 91 -10.44 5.23 0.26
CA LEU A 91 -9.14 4.94 0.87
C LEU A 91 -9.13 5.37 2.35
N ASN A 92 -9.66 6.56 2.66
CA ASN A 92 -9.79 7.03 4.04
C ASN A 92 -10.68 6.11 4.88
N TYR A 93 -11.77 5.59 4.32
CA TYR A 93 -12.62 4.62 5.00
C TYR A 93 -11.88 3.31 5.29
N VAL A 94 -11.12 2.79 4.32
CA VAL A 94 -10.30 1.58 4.48
C VAL A 94 -9.24 1.77 5.56
N ILE A 95 -8.60 2.95 5.59
CA ILE A 95 -7.64 3.33 6.64
C ILE A 95 -8.34 3.35 8.00
N LYS A 96 -9.51 3.99 8.09
CA LYS A 96 -10.30 4.04 9.33
C LYS A 96 -10.68 2.65 9.80
N MET A 97 -11.24 1.79 8.93
CA MET A 97 -11.56 0.41 9.27
C MET A 97 -10.34 -0.38 9.76
N THR A 98 -9.18 -0.17 9.12
CA THR A 98 -7.93 -0.84 9.53
C THR A 98 -7.53 -0.40 10.93
N GLN A 99 -7.64 0.89 11.22
CA GLN A 99 -7.31 1.44 12.52
C GLN A 99 -8.32 1.00 13.59
N ASP A 100 -9.61 0.99 13.28
CA ASP A 100 -10.66 0.51 14.17
C ASP A 100 -10.48 -0.98 14.50
N ALA A 101 -10.13 -1.81 13.51
CA ALA A 101 -9.83 -3.23 13.71
C ALA A 101 -8.59 -3.45 14.61
N ALA A 102 -7.52 -2.66 14.40
CA ALA A 102 -6.31 -2.72 15.21
C ALA A 102 -6.58 -2.29 16.66
N ASN A 103 -7.29 -1.18 16.86
CA ASN A 103 -7.68 -0.69 18.18
C ASN A 103 -8.56 -1.71 18.91
N THR A 104 -9.61 -2.23 18.25
CA THR A 104 -10.49 -3.26 18.82
C THR A 104 -9.70 -4.50 19.24
N THR A 105 -8.75 -4.94 18.40
CA THR A 105 -7.90 -6.08 18.73
C THR A 105 -7.07 -5.83 19.98
N MET A 106 -6.43 -4.66 20.08
CA MET A 106 -5.62 -4.29 21.25
C MET A 106 -6.46 -4.17 22.51
N ASP A 107 -7.60 -3.47 22.44
CA ASP A 107 -8.51 -3.29 23.57
C ASP A 107 -8.98 -4.66 24.12
N LYS A 108 -9.34 -5.59 23.23
CA LYS A 108 -9.79 -6.92 23.64
C LYS A 108 -8.66 -7.79 24.19
N VAL A 109 -7.44 -7.64 23.67
CA VAL A 109 -6.25 -8.29 24.25
C VAL A 109 -5.99 -7.75 25.65
N ASP A 110 -6.03 -6.43 25.84
CA ASP A 110 -5.84 -5.77 27.14
C ASP A 110 -6.91 -6.19 28.16
N GLU A 111 -8.15 -6.45 27.72
CA GLU A 111 -9.19 -7.05 28.56
C GLU A 111 -8.92 -8.53 28.92
N CYS A 112 -8.28 -9.30 28.03
CA CYS A 112 -8.01 -10.73 28.25
C CYS A 112 -6.87 -10.98 29.24
N ILE A 113 -5.81 -10.16 29.20
CA ILE A 113 -4.62 -10.31 30.06
C ILE A 113 -4.98 -10.43 31.55
N PRO A 114 -5.71 -9.49 32.17
CA PRO A 114 -6.01 -9.56 33.60
C PRO A 114 -6.89 -10.76 33.97
N VAL A 115 -7.76 -11.22 33.06
CA VAL A 115 -8.58 -12.42 33.27
C VAL A 115 -7.69 -13.67 33.31
N ALA A 116 -6.75 -13.80 32.37
CA ALA A 116 -5.81 -14.92 32.33
C ALA A 116 -4.85 -14.91 33.54
N GLU A 117 -4.35 -13.74 33.93
CA GLU A 117 -3.49 -13.59 35.12
C GLU A 117 -4.22 -13.97 36.41
N LYS A 118 -5.44 -13.47 36.61
CA LYS A 118 -6.26 -13.80 37.78
C LYS A 118 -6.54 -15.29 37.87
N LEU A 119 -6.97 -15.91 36.76
CA LEU A 119 -7.21 -17.35 36.70
C LEU A 119 -5.95 -18.16 37.03
N GLY A 120 -4.80 -17.75 36.47
CA GLY A 120 -3.50 -18.40 36.73
C GLY A 120 -3.07 -18.29 38.20
N GLN A 121 -3.24 -17.13 38.81
CA GLN A 121 -2.91 -16.89 40.21
C GLN A 121 -3.78 -17.74 41.15
N GLU A 122 -5.11 -17.70 40.97
CA GLU A 122 -6.05 -18.48 41.79
C GLU A 122 -5.80 -19.99 41.64
N ALA A 123 -5.55 -20.47 40.42
CA ALA A 123 -5.20 -21.86 40.17
C ALA A 123 -3.89 -22.28 40.86
N SER A 124 -2.87 -21.42 40.86
CA SER A 124 -1.58 -21.65 41.53
C SER A 124 -1.76 -21.76 43.05
N ASP A 125 -2.53 -20.84 43.63
CA ASP A 125 -2.81 -20.81 45.07
C ASP A 125 -3.58 -22.07 45.50
N LEU A 126 -4.64 -22.44 44.78
CA LEU A 126 -5.39 -23.66 45.04
C LEU A 126 -4.54 -24.93 44.84
N ARG A 127 -3.63 -24.94 43.86
CA ARG A 127 -2.70 -26.06 43.65
C ARG A 127 -1.75 -26.23 44.83
N SER A 128 -1.27 -25.14 45.42
CA SER A 128 -0.41 -25.18 46.62
C SER A 128 -1.16 -25.77 47.82
N GLU A 129 -2.37 -25.28 48.08
CA GLU A 129 -3.23 -25.78 49.16
C GLU A 129 -3.64 -27.25 48.94
N TRP A 130 -3.98 -27.62 47.71
CA TRP A 130 -4.25 -29.01 47.34
C TRP A 130 -3.04 -29.92 47.61
N ALA A 131 -1.82 -29.44 47.37
CA ALA A 131 -0.61 -30.19 47.69
C ALA A 131 -0.43 -30.41 49.20
N ARG A 132 -0.72 -29.40 50.03
CA ARG A 132 -0.71 -29.52 51.51
C ARG A 132 -1.73 -30.54 52.00
N LEU A 133 -2.95 -30.51 51.43
CA LEU A 133 -3.99 -31.49 51.73
C LEU A 133 -3.51 -32.92 51.42
N LYS A 134 -2.91 -33.15 50.24
CA LYS A 134 -2.37 -34.47 49.84
C LYS A 134 -1.27 -34.98 50.79
N ARG A 135 -0.45 -34.08 51.34
CA ARG A 135 0.57 -34.43 52.34
C ARG A 135 0.02 -34.60 53.76
N ARG A 136 -1.28 -34.40 53.96
CA ARG A 136 -1.96 -34.42 55.27
C ARG A 136 -1.46 -33.32 56.22
N GLU A 137 -1.00 -32.20 55.66
CA GLU A 137 -0.49 -31.02 56.39
C GLU A 137 -1.56 -29.94 56.58
N MET A 138 -2.83 -30.35 56.68
CA MET A 138 -3.99 -29.46 56.68
C MET A 138 -4.97 -29.85 57.79
N SER A 139 -5.42 -28.85 58.54
CA SER A 139 -6.44 -29.01 59.58
C SER A 139 -7.86 -29.14 58.99
N PRO A 140 -8.83 -29.68 59.75
CA PRO A 140 -10.22 -29.75 59.31
C PRO A 140 -10.90 -28.39 59.05
N GLU A 141 -10.37 -27.31 59.61
CA GLU A 141 -10.86 -25.94 59.37
C GLU A 141 -10.33 -25.41 58.04
N GLU A 142 -9.01 -25.52 57.80
CA GLU A 142 -8.39 -25.16 56.52
C GLU A 142 -8.97 -25.96 55.35
N PHE A 143 -9.30 -27.25 55.55
CA PHE A 143 -9.95 -28.05 54.51
C PHE A 143 -11.35 -27.51 54.15
N ARG A 144 -12.12 -27.04 55.13
CA ARG A 144 -13.45 -26.46 54.86
C ARG A 144 -13.34 -25.16 54.08
N ASP A 145 -12.32 -24.36 54.34
CA ASP A 145 -12.04 -23.15 53.57
C ASP A 145 -11.61 -23.48 52.13
N LEU A 146 -10.66 -24.40 51.96
CA LEU A 146 -10.23 -24.87 50.64
C LEU A 146 -11.41 -25.43 49.82
N TYR A 147 -12.29 -26.21 50.44
CA TYR A 147 -13.48 -26.75 49.77
C TYR A 147 -14.38 -25.64 49.20
N LYS A 148 -14.66 -24.60 50.00
CA LYS A 148 -15.46 -23.45 49.56
C LYS A 148 -14.76 -22.64 48.47
N ARG A 149 -13.45 -22.42 48.61
CA ARG A 149 -12.65 -21.68 47.61
C ARG A 149 -12.57 -22.42 46.29
N MET A 150 -12.50 -23.76 46.31
CA MET A 150 -12.53 -24.57 45.09
C MET A 150 -13.88 -24.44 44.36
N ASP A 151 -14.99 -24.45 45.09
CA ASP A 151 -16.33 -24.28 44.52
C ASP A 151 -16.46 -22.91 43.83
N LEU A 152 -16.07 -21.84 44.52
CA LEU A 152 -16.05 -20.48 43.96
C LEU A 152 -15.10 -20.33 42.77
N PHE A 153 -13.94 -20.98 42.80
CA PHE A 153 -12.98 -20.94 41.70
C PHE A 153 -13.53 -21.66 40.45
N LEU A 154 -14.21 -22.79 40.60
CA LEU A 154 -14.83 -23.49 39.48
C LEU A 154 -15.91 -22.63 38.83
N GLU A 155 -16.79 -22.01 39.62
CA GLU A 155 -17.81 -21.07 39.12
C GLU A 155 -17.18 -19.85 38.43
N SER A 156 -16.15 -19.26 39.04
CA SER A 156 -15.45 -18.12 38.45
C SER A 156 -14.67 -18.50 37.18
N THR A 157 -14.17 -19.73 37.09
CA THR A 157 -13.46 -20.23 35.89
C THR A 157 -14.40 -20.34 34.70
N GLU A 158 -15.63 -20.82 34.90
CA GLU A 158 -16.64 -20.90 33.83
C GLU A 158 -16.95 -19.50 33.29
N GLN A 159 -17.20 -18.52 34.16
CA GLN A 159 -17.49 -17.14 33.76
C GLN A 159 -16.29 -16.48 33.04
N GLN A 160 -15.07 -16.67 33.56
CA GLN A 160 -13.86 -16.12 32.94
C GLN A 160 -13.55 -16.76 31.59
N ALA A 161 -13.82 -18.06 31.43
CA ALA A 161 -13.65 -18.75 30.16
C ALA A 161 -14.67 -18.26 29.11
N GLU A 162 -15.93 -18.03 29.49
CA GLU A 162 -16.94 -17.41 28.62
C GLU A 162 -16.51 -16.00 28.18
N GLN A 163 -16.02 -15.18 29.12
CA GLN A 163 -15.52 -13.84 28.81
C GLN A 163 -14.35 -13.88 27.81
N LEU A 164 -13.35 -14.73 28.04
CA LEU A 164 -12.23 -14.92 27.13
C LEU A 164 -12.71 -15.37 25.74
N SER A 165 -13.63 -16.33 25.68
CA SER A 165 -14.20 -16.82 24.43
C SER A 165 -14.93 -15.71 23.66
N SER A 166 -15.67 -14.85 24.36
CA SER A 166 -16.32 -13.68 23.76
C SER A 166 -15.28 -12.72 23.18
N ASN A 167 -14.25 -12.37 23.97
CA ASN A 167 -13.21 -11.44 23.53
C ASN A 167 -12.41 -11.99 22.34
N PHE A 168 -12.07 -13.28 22.32
CA PHE A 168 -11.42 -13.90 21.15
C PHE A 168 -12.32 -13.91 19.92
N SER A 169 -13.64 -14.04 20.08
CA SER A 169 -14.60 -13.95 18.98
C SER A 169 -14.64 -12.53 18.39
N GLU A 170 -14.63 -11.51 19.25
CA GLU A 170 -14.55 -10.11 18.83
C GLU A 170 -13.24 -9.77 18.12
N ILE A 171 -12.10 -10.27 18.63
CA ILE A 171 -10.79 -10.15 17.96
C ILE A 171 -10.84 -10.80 16.58
N THR A 172 -11.38 -12.01 16.48
CA THR A 172 -11.47 -12.73 15.20
C THR A 172 -12.33 -11.97 14.20
N LEU A 173 -13.43 -11.37 14.65
CA LEU A 173 -14.28 -10.54 13.82
C LEU A 173 -13.56 -9.27 13.34
N ALA A 174 -12.88 -8.57 14.25
CA ALA A 174 -12.09 -7.37 13.93
C ALA A 174 -10.99 -7.68 12.89
N GLN A 175 -10.30 -8.81 13.05
CA GLN A 175 -9.28 -9.27 12.08
C GLN A 175 -9.89 -9.65 10.72
N GLY A 176 -11.13 -10.14 10.68
CA GLY A 176 -11.86 -10.35 9.43
C GLY A 176 -12.00 -9.07 8.61
N TYR A 177 -12.24 -7.92 9.25
CA TYR A 177 -12.26 -6.62 8.56
C TYR A 177 -10.87 -6.19 8.10
N GLN A 178 -9.81 -6.51 8.84
CA GLN A 178 -8.44 -6.21 8.44
C GLN A 178 -8.00 -6.97 7.17
N ASP A 179 -8.43 -8.22 6.98
CA ASP A 179 -8.17 -8.93 5.72
C ASP A 179 -8.81 -8.20 4.54
N LEU A 180 -10.04 -7.73 4.74
CA LEU A 180 -10.78 -6.97 3.74
C LEU A 180 -10.07 -5.66 3.35
N THR A 181 -9.60 -4.91 4.34
CA THR A 181 -8.84 -3.69 4.08
C THR A 181 -7.49 -3.98 3.41
N GLY A 182 -6.84 -5.09 3.76
CA GLY A 182 -5.63 -5.57 3.10
C GLY A 182 -5.83 -5.90 1.62
N GLN A 183 -6.98 -6.46 1.24
CA GLN A 183 -7.34 -6.67 -0.16
C GLN A 183 -7.51 -5.34 -0.91
N VAL A 184 -8.14 -4.34 -0.27
CA VAL A 184 -8.28 -3.01 -0.89
C VAL A 184 -6.91 -2.35 -1.08
N VAL A 185 -6.01 -2.41 -0.10
CA VAL A 185 -4.65 -1.87 -0.23
C VAL A 185 -3.89 -2.50 -1.40
N LYS A 186 -4.01 -3.83 -1.61
CA LYS A 186 -3.41 -4.48 -2.79
C LYS A 186 -3.96 -3.91 -4.10
N LYS A 187 -5.27 -3.64 -4.18
CA LYS A 187 -5.88 -3.04 -5.37
C LYS A 187 -5.40 -1.61 -5.60
N VAL A 188 -5.22 -0.83 -4.53
CA VAL A 188 -4.62 0.52 -4.62
C VAL A 188 -3.21 0.46 -5.18
N ILE A 189 -2.40 -0.51 -4.74
CA ILE A 189 -1.03 -0.69 -5.27
C ILE A 189 -1.06 -0.97 -6.77
N VAL A 190 -1.96 -1.85 -7.24
CA VAL A 190 -2.13 -2.14 -8.67
C VAL A 190 -2.53 -0.88 -9.44
N LEU A 191 -3.50 -0.12 -8.94
CA LEU A 191 -3.93 1.14 -9.56
C LEU A 191 -2.75 2.11 -9.70
N VAL A 192 -1.95 2.30 -8.65
CA VAL A 192 -0.79 3.20 -8.68
C VAL A 192 0.23 2.76 -9.75
N HIS A 193 0.48 1.45 -9.89
CA HIS A 193 1.37 0.94 -10.94
C HIS A 193 0.83 1.20 -12.35
N GLU A 194 -0.47 1.01 -12.57
CA GLU A 194 -1.10 1.30 -13.87
C GLU A 194 -1.00 2.77 -14.25
N VAL A 195 -1.13 3.67 -13.27
CA VAL A 195 -0.95 5.12 -13.46
C VAL A 195 0.52 5.47 -13.73
N GLU A 196 1.44 4.86 -13.02
CA GLU A 196 2.89 5.05 -13.23
C GLU A 196 3.31 4.62 -14.63
N ASP A 197 2.93 3.42 -15.06
CA ASP A 197 3.23 2.88 -16.40
C ASP A 197 2.69 3.79 -17.50
N SER A 198 1.46 4.27 -17.32
CA SER A 198 0.79 5.23 -18.22
C SER A 198 1.59 6.54 -18.34
N LEU A 199 2.05 7.11 -17.22
CA LEU A 199 2.86 8.34 -17.22
C LEU A 199 4.22 8.13 -17.88
N VAL A 200 4.88 6.99 -17.63
CA VAL A 200 6.15 6.62 -18.27
C VAL A 200 5.98 6.49 -19.79
N GLU A 201 4.87 5.92 -20.25
CA GLU A 201 4.55 5.80 -21.67
C GLU A 201 4.43 7.18 -22.35
N LEU A 202 3.74 8.12 -21.69
CA LEU A 202 3.59 9.49 -22.18
C LEU A 202 4.94 10.21 -22.29
N VAL A 203 5.79 10.09 -21.25
CA VAL A 203 7.14 10.67 -21.26
C VAL A 203 8.00 10.05 -22.36
N ARG A 204 7.90 8.73 -22.58
CA ARG A 204 8.59 8.04 -23.69
C ARG A 204 8.15 8.55 -25.05
N MET A 205 6.84 8.74 -25.26
CA MET A 205 6.33 9.28 -26.52
C MET A 205 6.79 10.72 -26.75
N ALA A 206 6.74 11.58 -25.73
CA ALA A 206 7.29 12.93 -25.82
C ALA A 206 8.80 12.92 -26.17
N SER A 207 9.58 12.02 -25.55
CA SER A 207 11.02 11.88 -25.80
C SER A 207 11.36 11.30 -27.19
N GLN A 208 10.58 10.33 -27.69
CA GLN A 208 10.75 9.82 -29.06
C GLN A 208 10.46 10.90 -30.10
N VAL A 209 9.51 11.79 -29.83
CA VAL A 209 9.17 12.91 -30.71
C VAL A 209 10.24 14.02 -30.68
N ASP A 210 10.86 14.30 -29.53
CA ASP A 210 12.04 15.19 -29.44
C ASP A 210 13.22 14.66 -30.28
N LYS A 211 13.44 13.34 -30.26
CA LYS A 211 14.47 12.68 -31.09
C LYS A 211 14.17 12.78 -32.59
N ILE A 212 12.90 12.76 -33.00
CA ILE A 212 12.48 12.84 -34.41
C ILE A 212 12.51 14.29 -34.93
N THR A 213 12.21 15.27 -34.08
CA THR A 213 12.14 16.70 -34.46
C THR A 213 13.48 17.44 -34.37
N GLY A 214 14.55 16.77 -33.90
CA GLY A 214 15.88 17.37 -33.81
C GLY A 214 16.01 18.46 -32.75
N ILE A 215 15.01 18.63 -31.89
CA ILE A 215 15.10 19.49 -30.70
C ILE A 215 15.97 18.74 -29.68
N ARG A 216 17.28 18.85 -29.86
CA ARG A 216 18.25 18.53 -28.81
C ARG A 216 18.05 19.55 -27.70
N HIS A 217 17.38 19.17 -26.62
CA HIS A 217 17.66 19.78 -25.34
C HIS A 217 19.13 19.47 -25.03
N GLU A 218 20.02 20.46 -25.18
CA GLU A 218 21.46 20.36 -24.89
C GLU A 218 21.78 20.02 -23.43
N ASN A 219 20.81 19.73 -22.58
CA ASN A 219 21.06 19.43 -21.17
C ASN A 219 20.15 18.32 -20.65
N THR A 220 20.40 17.08 -21.06
CA THR A 220 20.27 15.93 -20.14
C THR A 220 21.22 14.80 -20.56
N GLU A 221 22.49 15.12 -20.76
CA GLU A 221 23.55 14.16 -20.41
C GLU A 221 23.82 14.31 -18.90
N GLN A 222 22.80 14.07 -18.08
CA GLN A 222 23.10 13.62 -16.73
C GLN A 222 23.48 12.16 -16.88
N GLN A 223 24.78 11.95 -16.77
CA GLN A 223 25.42 10.70 -16.42
C GLN A 223 24.45 9.83 -15.66
N THR A 224 24.11 8.68 -16.25
CA THR A 224 23.59 7.55 -15.50
C THR A 224 24.75 7.02 -14.66
N GLU A 225 25.21 7.82 -13.69
CA GLU A 225 25.76 7.24 -12.48
C GLU A 225 24.57 6.59 -11.79
N VAL A 226 24.68 5.29 -11.62
CA VAL A 226 23.78 4.47 -10.83
C VAL A 226 23.96 4.92 -9.38
N VAL A 227 23.31 6.02 -8.99
CA VAL A 227 23.18 6.42 -7.60
C VAL A 227 22.00 5.64 -7.05
N ASP A 228 22.32 4.44 -6.58
CA ASP A 228 21.44 3.61 -5.78
C ASP A 228 21.21 4.31 -4.43
N ALA A 229 20.25 5.25 -4.40
CA ALA A 229 19.80 5.90 -3.18
C ALA A 229 18.40 6.50 -3.38
N THR A 230 17.39 5.64 -3.48
CA THR A 230 16.07 6.05 -2.99
C THR A 230 16.10 5.90 -1.47
N PRO A 231 15.83 6.96 -0.67
CA PRO A 231 15.61 6.79 0.74
C PRO A 231 14.26 6.08 0.89
N ALA A 232 14.33 4.77 1.08
CA ALA A 232 13.17 3.95 1.39
C ALA A 232 12.57 4.41 2.74
N PRO A 233 11.23 4.38 2.89
CA PRO A 233 10.59 4.75 4.14
C PRO A 233 11.13 3.89 5.29
N GLU A 234 11.53 4.56 6.38
CA GLU A 234 12.05 3.90 7.59
C GLU A 234 10.94 3.14 8.31
N GLY A 235 10.78 1.88 7.90
CA GLY A 235 10.08 0.85 8.65
C GLY A 235 11.05 -0.27 9.03
N PRO A 236 10.68 -1.15 9.98
CA PRO A 236 11.55 -2.25 10.42
C PRO A 236 11.95 -3.12 9.22
N ALA A 237 13.24 -3.32 9.02
CA ALA A 237 13.78 -4.02 7.86
C ALA A 237 13.40 -5.51 7.90
N ILE A 238 12.33 -5.88 7.20
CA ILE A 238 12.02 -7.27 6.87
C ILE A 238 12.92 -7.70 5.70
N ASN A 239 13.81 -8.66 5.96
CA ASN A 239 14.79 -9.31 5.06
C ASN A 239 16.16 -8.61 4.94
N ALA A 240 16.89 -8.56 6.06
CA ALA A 240 18.29 -8.12 6.17
C ALA A 240 19.28 -8.88 5.27
N GLU A 241 19.03 -10.16 4.97
CA GLU A 241 20.01 -11.00 4.25
C GLU A 241 20.13 -10.71 2.74
N LYS A 242 19.16 -10.01 2.13
CA LYS A 242 19.14 -9.77 0.67
C LYS A 242 19.57 -8.36 0.26
N ARG A 243 19.57 -7.40 1.17
CA ARG A 243 20.11 -6.05 0.93
C ARG A 243 21.40 -5.97 1.74
N GLY A 244 22.56 -5.96 1.09
CA GLY A 244 23.87 -5.82 1.72
C GLY A 244 24.09 -4.43 2.36
N ILE A 245 23.13 -3.97 3.15
CA ILE A 245 23.15 -2.76 3.95
C ILE A 245 23.44 -3.24 5.37
N ASP A 246 24.48 -2.66 5.94
CA ASP A 246 24.91 -2.90 7.31
C ASP A 246 23.77 -2.56 8.27
N VAL A 247 23.10 -3.59 8.78
CA VAL A 247 21.95 -3.44 9.68
C VAL A 247 22.53 -3.35 11.08
N VAL A 248 22.60 -2.13 11.61
CA VAL A 248 22.95 -1.87 13.01
C VAL A 248 22.02 -2.68 13.90
N SER A 249 22.58 -3.63 14.64
CA SER A 249 21.83 -4.68 15.34
C SER A 249 21.96 -4.61 16.86
N GLY A 250 22.41 -3.48 17.39
CA GLY A 250 22.52 -3.27 18.83
C GLY A 250 22.51 -1.80 19.24
N GLN A 251 21.97 -1.53 20.43
CA GLN A 251 21.92 -0.22 21.08
C GLN A 251 23.33 0.38 21.28
N ASP A 252 24.36 -0.45 21.35
CA ASP A 252 25.76 -0.05 21.57
C ASP A 252 26.37 0.70 20.37
N GLU A 253 26.00 0.34 19.14
CA GLU A 253 26.49 0.99 17.91
C GLU A 253 25.82 2.35 17.65
N VAL A 254 24.63 2.56 18.23
CA VAL A 254 23.94 3.86 18.21
C VAL A 254 24.68 4.86 19.11
N ASP A 255 25.16 4.42 20.27
CA ASP A 255 25.95 5.27 21.19
C ASP A 255 27.32 5.65 20.61
N ASP A 256 27.93 4.76 19.81
CA ASP A 256 29.18 5.06 19.09
C ASP A 256 28.96 6.09 17.97
N LEU A 257 27.84 6.01 17.25
CA LEU A 257 27.46 7.01 16.23
C LEU A 257 27.20 8.39 16.84
N LEU A 258 26.52 8.43 17.99
CA LEU A 258 26.26 9.68 18.72
C LEU A 258 27.55 10.31 19.26
N SER A 259 28.47 9.48 19.77
CA SER A 259 29.80 9.91 20.20
C SER A 259 30.64 10.50 19.06
N SER A 260 30.47 9.98 17.83
CA SER A 260 31.19 10.47 16.64
C SER A 260 30.66 11.81 16.09
N LEU A 261 29.38 12.14 16.34
CA LEU A 261 28.75 13.41 15.96
C LEU A 261 28.93 14.53 17.00
N GLY A 262 29.57 14.23 18.14
CA GLY A 262 30.01 15.25 19.10
C GLY A 262 28.94 15.78 20.04
N PHE A 263 28.01 14.93 20.48
CA PHE A 263 27.23 15.16 21.71
C PHE A 263 27.80 14.37 22.89
#